data_AF-A0A498CAN6-F1
#
_entry.id   AF-A0A498CAN6-F1
#
_cell.length_a   1.000
_cell.length_b   1.000
_cell.length_c   1.000
_cell.angle_alpha   90.00
_cell.angle_beta   90.00
_cell.angle_gamma   90.00
#
_symmetry.space_group_name_H-M   'P 1'
#
loop_
_entity.id
_entity.type
_entity.pdbx_description
1 polymer ?
#
loop_
_entity_poly.entity_id
_entity_poly.type
_entity_poly.pdbx_seq_one_letter_code
_entity_poly.pdbx_strand_id
1 'polypeptide(L)'
;MPTCDQIMDAAATAELFDSAIVPITGIDGLDPQGLPGPVAQAALASASNRVSCMWGIPNSDGGFHGVVAELDPTTRAGLVAALDASDYERSTVAGAPTWGTDVDDVMGYSVSYTIDGDAWVIVLGTLFFHDHSAPVTERALAALRAANA
;
A
#
# COMPACT_ATOMS: atom_id res chain seq x y z
N MET A 1 3.20 -4.12 14.38
CA MET A 1 2.39 -3.38 13.38
C MET A 1 2.53 -1.88 13.61
N PRO A 2 2.89 -1.07 12.59
CA PRO A 2 3.02 0.38 12.72
C PRO A 2 1.66 1.09 12.77
N THR A 3 1.60 2.28 13.38
CA THR A 3 0.42 3.17 13.32
C THR A 3 0.40 3.97 12.01
N CYS A 4 -0.73 4.63 11.70
CA CYS A 4 -0.82 5.51 10.52
C CYS A 4 0.22 6.64 10.54
N ASP A 5 0.40 7.30 11.68
CA ASP A 5 1.40 8.36 11.83
C ASP A 5 2.84 7.81 11.68
N GLN A 6 3.08 6.54 12.01
CA GLN A 6 4.37 5.91 11.75
C GLN A 6 4.59 5.58 10.27
N ILE A 7 3.53 5.20 9.55
CA ILE A 7 3.60 4.95 8.10
C ILE A 7 3.86 6.26 7.34
N MET A 8 3.07 7.29 7.63
CA MET A 8 3.17 8.61 6.99
C MET A 8 2.69 9.68 7.98
N ASP A 9 3.63 10.42 8.57
CA ASP A 9 3.32 11.59 9.39
C ASP A 9 3.03 12.84 8.52
N ALA A 10 2.64 13.94 9.18
CA ALA A 10 2.32 15.19 8.50
C ALA A 10 3.51 15.84 7.77
N ALA A 11 4.74 15.63 8.27
CA ALA A 11 5.93 16.16 7.61
C ALA A 11 6.23 15.37 6.34
N ALA A 12 6.07 14.06 6.43
CA ALA A 12 6.21 13.10 5.34
C ALA A 12 5.22 13.36 4.20
N THR A 13 3.95 13.60 4.52
CA THR A 13 2.93 13.93 3.52
C THR A 13 3.21 15.25 2.84
N ALA A 14 3.60 16.28 3.61
CA ALA A 14 3.93 17.60 3.06
C ALA A 14 5.14 17.58 2.12
N GLU A 15 6.14 16.75 2.41
CA GLU A 15 7.33 16.59 1.57
C GLU A 15 7.02 15.90 0.22
N LEU A 16 6.18 14.86 0.24
CA LEU A 16 5.92 14.04 -0.95
C LEU A 16 4.80 14.56 -1.84
N PHE A 17 3.82 15.28 -1.27
CA PHE A 17 2.57 15.57 -1.96
C PHE A 17 2.04 16.99 -1.76
N ASP A 18 2.90 17.91 -1.28
CA ASP A 18 2.52 19.25 -0.81
C ASP A 18 1.66 19.19 0.49
N SER A 19 1.61 20.32 1.18
CA SER A 19 0.92 20.56 2.44
C SER A 19 -0.61 20.41 2.39
N ALA A 20 -1.19 20.14 1.22
CA ALA A 20 -2.62 19.98 1.03
C ALA A 20 -3.16 18.59 1.42
N ILE A 21 -2.29 17.58 1.54
CA ILE A 21 -2.69 16.25 1.99
C ILE A 21 -2.86 16.21 3.51
N VAL A 22 -3.99 15.67 3.96
CA VAL A 22 -4.27 15.40 5.37
C VAL A 22 -4.67 13.93 5.59
N PRO A 23 -4.44 13.38 6.79
CA PRO A 23 -5.01 12.09 7.18
C PRO A 23 -6.54 12.15 7.14
N ILE A 24 -7.17 11.14 6.54
CA ILE A 24 -8.61 10.99 6.53
C ILE A 24 -9.00 10.01 7.63
N THR A 25 -9.80 10.48 8.58
CA THR A 25 -10.24 9.69 9.74
C THR A 25 -11.70 9.30 9.60
N GLY A 26 -12.11 8.22 10.27
CA GLY A 26 -13.51 7.75 10.26
C GLY A 26 -13.94 7.01 9.01
N ILE A 27 -13.01 6.65 8.13
CA ILE A 27 -13.24 5.73 7.01
C ILE A 27 -12.81 4.33 7.47
N ASP A 28 -13.63 3.33 7.15
CA ASP A 28 -13.24 1.94 7.31
C ASP A 28 -11.98 1.67 6.45
N GLY A 29 -11.05 0.87 6.97
CA GLY A 29 -9.82 0.54 6.22
C GLY A 29 -10.13 -0.01 4.82
N LEU A 30 -9.14 0.02 3.92
CA LEU A 30 -9.24 -0.39 2.53
C LEU A 30 -10.06 -1.69 2.38
N ASP A 31 -11.16 -1.61 1.65
CA ASP A 31 -11.99 -2.77 1.31
C ASP A 31 -11.15 -3.72 0.44
N PRO A 32 -11.00 -5.00 0.81
CA PRO A 32 -10.35 -5.98 -0.04
C PRO A 32 -10.87 -6.02 -1.47
N GLN A 33 -12.15 -5.76 -1.71
CA GLN A 33 -12.74 -5.71 -3.04
C GLN A 33 -12.24 -4.52 -3.89
N GLY A 34 -11.66 -3.50 -3.26
CA GLY A 34 -11.02 -2.37 -3.92
C GLY A 34 -9.63 -2.68 -4.49
N LEU A 35 -9.07 -3.87 -4.20
CA LEU A 35 -7.78 -4.26 -4.76
C LEU A 35 -7.93 -4.87 -6.17
N PRO A 36 -7.03 -4.54 -7.11
CA PRO A 36 -6.95 -5.27 -8.37
C PRO A 36 -6.35 -6.66 -8.16
N GLY A 37 -7.01 -7.64 -8.76
CA GLY A 37 -6.61 -9.06 -8.77
C GLY A 37 -7.26 -9.88 -7.65
N PRO A 38 -8.02 -10.95 -7.96
CA PRO A 38 -8.81 -11.70 -6.96
C PRO A 38 -7.94 -12.38 -5.89
N VAL A 39 -6.69 -12.72 -6.19
CA VAL A 39 -5.75 -13.29 -5.22
C VAL A 39 -5.34 -12.24 -4.17
N ALA A 40 -5.10 -10.99 -4.59
CA ALA A 40 -4.81 -9.89 -3.66
C ALA A 40 -6.03 -9.58 -2.77
N GLN A 41 -7.23 -9.57 -3.36
CA GLN A 41 -8.48 -9.40 -2.60
C GLN A 41 -8.64 -10.48 -1.52
N ALA A 42 -8.44 -11.75 -1.89
CA ALA A 42 -8.52 -12.86 -0.96
C ALA A 42 -7.45 -12.78 0.14
N ALA A 43 -6.21 -12.42 -0.22
CA ALA A 43 -5.11 -12.27 0.74
C ALA A 43 -5.38 -11.16 1.77
N LEU A 44 -5.92 -10.01 1.34
CA LEU A 44 -6.21 -8.91 2.27
C LEU A 44 -7.41 -9.25 3.17
N ALA A 45 -8.37 -10.00 2.65
CA ALA A 45 -9.51 -10.49 3.42
C ALA A 45 -9.11 -11.53 4.48
N SER A 46 -8.07 -12.34 4.23
CA SER A 46 -7.59 -13.36 5.17
C SER A 46 -6.51 -12.87 6.14
N ALA A 47 -5.96 -11.67 5.95
CA ALA A 47 -4.93 -11.11 6.82
C ALA A 47 -5.43 -10.99 8.27
N SER A 48 -4.73 -11.64 9.21
CA SER A 48 -5.12 -11.70 10.62
C SER A 48 -4.89 -10.39 11.36
N ASN A 49 -3.97 -9.57 10.85
CA ASN A 49 -3.61 -8.29 11.43
C ASN A 49 -3.31 -7.32 10.28
N ARG A 50 -3.94 -6.15 10.29
CA ARG A 50 -3.68 -5.11 9.31
C ARG A 50 -3.88 -3.73 9.89
N VAL A 51 -3.04 -2.80 9.45
CA VAL A 51 -3.26 -1.36 9.60
C VAL A 51 -3.50 -0.80 8.22
N SER A 52 -4.62 -0.10 8.06
CA SER A 52 -5.00 0.56 6.82
C SER A 52 -5.27 2.03 7.12
N CYS A 53 -4.56 2.88 6.41
CA CYS A 53 -4.60 4.33 6.60
C CYS A 53 -4.92 4.99 5.26
N MET A 54 -5.56 6.15 5.32
CA MET A 54 -5.92 6.94 4.15
C MET A 54 -5.47 8.38 4.34
N TRP A 55 -4.93 8.94 3.28
CA TRP A 55 -4.58 10.36 3.17
C TRP A 55 -5.19 10.92 1.89
N GLY A 56 -5.62 12.17 1.94
CA GLY A 56 -6.24 12.81 0.78
C GLY A 56 -6.26 14.32 0.87
N ILE A 57 -6.63 14.93 -0.25
CA ILE A 57 -6.81 16.39 -0.37
C ILE A 57 -8.29 16.69 -0.08
N PRO A 58 -8.61 17.54 0.93
CA PRO A 58 -10.01 17.87 1.22
C PRO A 58 -10.74 18.49 0.03
N ASN A 59 -11.98 18.05 -0.23
CA ASN A 59 -12.81 18.47 -1.36
C ASN A 59 -12.21 18.16 -2.75
N SER A 60 -11.44 17.07 -2.84
CA SER A 60 -10.86 16.54 -4.06
C SER A 60 -11.00 15.01 -4.07
N ASP A 61 -10.93 14.41 -5.26
CA ASP A 61 -10.87 12.96 -5.44
C ASP A 61 -9.41 12.41 -5.36
N GLY A 62 -8.47 13.29 -5.00
CA GLY A 62 -7.06 12.96 -4.81
C GLY A 62 -6.79 12.35 -3.43
N GLY A 63 -6.32 11.10 -3.41
CA GLY A 63 -5.86 10.46 -2.18
C GLY A 63 -5.10 9.15 -2.42
N PHE A 64 -4.66 8.54 -1.32
CA PHE A 64 -4.08 7.21 -1.32
C PHE A 64 -4.29 6.48 0.00
N HIS A 65 -4.30 5.16 -0.10
CA HIS A 65 -4.21 4.21 0.98
C HIS A 65 -2.78 3.72 1.16
N GLY A 66 -2.34 3.68 2.41
CA GLY A 66 -1.17 2.92 2.86
C GLY A 66 -1.64 1.82 3.80
N VAL A 67 -1.41 0.57 3.42
CA VAL A 67 -1.83 -0.60 4.18
C VAL A 67 -0.61 -1.46 4.49
N VAL A 68 -0.53 -1.95 5.72
CA VAL A 68 0.40 -2.99 6.13
C VAL A 68 -0.41 -4.14 6.69
N ALA A 69 -0.25 -5.31 6.12
CA ALA A 69 -0.96 -6.53 6.51
C ALA A 69 0.03 -7.67 6.79
N GLU A 70 -0.27 -8.50 7.79
CA GLU A 70 0.46 -9.75 8.03
C GLU A 70 -0.24 -10.89 7.28
N LEU A 71 0.54 -11.63 6.49
CA LEU A 71 0.08 -12.79 5.75
C LEU A 71 0.67 -14.07 6.35
N ASP A 72 -0.14 -15.11 6.46
CA ASP A 72 0.41 -16.43 6.75
C ASP A 72 1.29 -16.92 5.58
N PRO A 73 2.23 -17.83 5.82
CA PRO A 73 3.19 -18.27 4.81
C PRO A 73 2.54 -18.85 3.53
N THR A 74 1.37 -19.49 3.64
CA THR A 74 0.67 -20.11 2.51
C THR A 74 0.03 -19.03 1.66
N THR A 75 -0.70 -18.09 2.28
CA THR A 75 -1.32 -16.95 1.58
C THR A 75 -0.27 -16.09 0.90
N ARG A 76 0.84 -15.79 1.59
CA ARG A 76 1.96 -15.04 1.00
C ARG A 76 2.54 -15.73 -0.22
N ALA A 77 2.83 -17.04 -0.14
CA ALA A 77 3.38 -17.78 -1.27
C ALA A 77 2.44 -17.80 -2.48
N GLY A 78 1.13 -17.96 -2.24
CA GLY A 78 0.11 -17.89 -3.27
C GLY A 78 0.01 -16.50 -3.91
N LEU A 79 0.07 -15.44 -3.11
CA LEU A 79 0.08 -14.06 -3.60
C LEU A 79 1.31 -13.77 -4.45
N VAL A 80 2.51 -14.09 -3.98
CA VAL A 80 3.77 -13.90 -4.73
C VAL A 80 3.75 -14.64 -6.06
N ALA A 81 3.31 -15.90 -6.07
CA ALA A 81 3.22 -16.69 -7.30
C ALA A 81 2.23 -16.08 -8.30
N ALA A 82 1.11 -15.53 -7.83
CA ALA A 82 0.15 -14.85 -8.69
C ALA A 82 0.69 -13.52 -9.25
N LEU A 83 1.44 -12.77 -8.46
CA LEU A 83 2.07 -11.51 -8.88
C LEU A 83 3.23 -11.74 -9.85
N ASP A 84 4.04 -12.79 -9.66
CA ASP A 84 5.10 -13.14 -10.61
C ASP A 84 4.55 -13.67 -11.94
N ALA A 85 3.29 -14.12 -11.98
CA ALA A 85 2.60 -14.57 -13.19
C ALA A 85 1.71 -13.51 -13.84
N SER A 86 1.61 -12.31 -13.25
CA SER A 86 0.80 -11.22 -13.77
C SER A 86 1.61 -10.28 -14.68
N ASP A 87 0.93 -9.31 -15.29
CA ASP A 87 1.57 -8.25 -16.08
C ASP A 87 2.07 -7.08 -15.22
N TYR A 88 2.14 -7.25 -13.90
CA TYR A 88 2.61 -6.18 -13.00
C TYR A 88 4.11 -5.96 -13.22
N GLU A 89 4.53 -4.69 -13.20
CA GLU A 89 5.95 -4.37 -13.27
C GLU A 89 6.64 -4.77 -11.97
N ARG A 90 7.62 -5.66 -12.08
CA ARG A 90 8.40 -6.14 -10.93
C ARG A 90 9.63 -5.26 -10.71
N SER A 91 9.77 -4.73 -9.52
CA SER A 91 10.88 -3.89 -9.08
C SER A 91 11.34 -4.28 -7.68
N THR A 92 12.14 -3.43 -7.03
CA THR A 92 12.59 -3.62 -5.65
C THR A 92 12.62 -2.28 -4.94
N VAL A 93 11.99 -2.22 -3.77
CA VAL A 93 11.94 -1.02 -2.93
C VAL A 93 12.49 -1.34 -1.54
N ALA A 94 13.49 -0.58 -1.07
CA ALA A 94 14.20 -0.84 0.19
C ALA A 94 14.62 -2.31 0.41
N GLY A 95 15.02 -2.99 -0.67
CA GLY A 95 15.45 -4.39 -0.67
C GLY A 95 14.34 -5.44 -0.70
N ALA A 96 13.06 -5.04 -0.68
CA ALA A 96 11.92 -5.93 -0.76
C ALA A 96 11.37 -6.00 -2.20
N PRO A 97 10.94 -7.17 -2.70
CA PRO A 97 10.30 -7.29 -4.01
C PRO A 97 8.98 -6.54 -4.04
N THR A 98 8.77 -5.78 -5.11
CA THR A 98 7.60 -4.93 -5.32
C THR A 98 7.00 -5.20 -6.69
N TRP A 99 5.67 -5.26 -6.77
CA TRP A 99 4.91 -5.38 -8.02
C TRP A 99 3.97 -4.19 -8.13
N GLY A 100 4.13 -3.38 -9.18
CA GLY A 100 3.36 -2.18 -9.43
C GLY A 100 2.55 -2.29 -10.71
N THR A 101 1.40 -1.63 -10.75
CA THR A 101 0.66 -1.40 -11.99
C THR A 101 -0.20 -0.15 -11.89
N ASP A 102 -0.43 0.49 -13.03
CA ASP A 102 -1.44 1.53 -13.17
C ASP A 102 -2.74 0.90 -13.69
N VAL A 103 -3.84 1.22 -13.04
CA VAL A 103 -5.17 0.75 -13.39
C VAL A 103 -5.92 1.88 -14.08
N ASP A 104 -6.13 1.70 -15.39
CA ASP A 104 -6.96 2.57 -16.20
C ASP A 104 -8.45 2.32 -15.91
N ASP A 105 -8.95 2.90 -14.82
CA ASP A 105 -10.37 3.04 -14.50
C ASP A 105 -10.84 4.50 -14.72
N VAL A 106 -12.10 4.83 -14.45
CA VAL A 106 -12.71 6.15 -14.70
C VAL A 106 -11.88 7.33 -14.15
N MET A 107 -11.22 7.15 -13.00
CA MET A 107 -10.33 8.16 -12.42
C MET A 107 -8.84 7.86 -12.62
N GLY A 108 -8.47 6.64 -13.01
CA GLY A 108 -7.10 6.13 -12.97
C GLY A 108 -6.57 6.01 -11.53
N TYR A 109 -5.93 4.91 -11.19
CA TYR A 109 -5.21 4.79 -9.93
C TYR A 109 -4.03 3.85 -10.09
N SER A 110 -3.01 4.00 -9.26
CA SER A 110 -1.91 3.05 -9.20
C SER A 110 -2.00 2.18 -7.96
N VAL A 111 -1.42 0.99 -8.06
CA VAL A 111 -1.19 0.12 -6.91
C VAL A 111 0.22 -0.43 -6.93
N SER A 112 0.81 -0.53 -5.76
CA SER A 112 2.07 -1.24 -5.52
C SER A 112 1.92 -2.19 -4.36
N TYR A 113 2.35 -3.44 -4.59
CA TYR A 113 2.37 -4.52 -3.60
C TYR A 113 3.81 -4.87 -3.28
N THR A 114 4.21 -4.76 -2.01
CA THR A 114 5.58 -5.05 -1.56
C THR A 114 5.57 -6.09 -0.45
N ILE A 115 6.41 -7.11 -0.57
CA ILE A 115 6.47 -8.23 0.39
C ILE A 115 7.79 -8.18 1.15
N ASP A 116 7.74 -8.04 2.48
CA ASP A 116 8.91 -8.06 3.36
C ASP A 116 8.69 -9.04 4.53
N GLY A 117 9.32 -10.22 4.44
CA GLY A 117 9.05 -11.31 5.37
C GLY A 117 7.58 -11.77 5.28
N ASP A 118 6.87 -11.77 6.41
CA ASP A 118 5.43 -12.09 6.50
C ASP A 118 4.54 -10.86 6.26
N ALA A 119 5.14 -9.67 6.10
CA ALA A 119 4.39 -8.45 5.89
C ALA A 119 4.16 -8.15 4.41
N TRP A 120 2.99 -7.61 4.13
CA TRP A 120 2.57 -7.12 2.84
C TRP A 120 2.18 -5.65 2.96
N VAL A 121 2.92 -4.80 2.25
CA VAL A 121 2.66 -3.37 2.13
C VAL A 121 1.89 -3.13 0.83
N ILE A 122 0.76 -2.45 0.94
CA ILE A 122 -0.04 -2.00 -0.20
C ILE A 122 -0.04 -0.48 -0.19
N VAL A 123 0.32 0.10 -1.33
CA VAL A 123 0.17 1.53 -1.59
C VAL A 123 -0.75 1.66 -2.79
N LEU A 124 -1.92 2.26 -2.62
CA LEU A 124 -2.95 2.37 -3.65
C LEU A 124 -3.46 3.81 -3.68
N GLY A 125 -3.48 4.48 -4.83
CA GLY A 125 -3.95 5.86 -4.86
C GLY A 125 -4.04 6.51 -6.22
N THR A 126 -4.65 7.69 -6.25
CA THR A 126 -4.87 8.54 -7.43
C THR A 126 -3.82 9.65 -7.55
N LEU A 127 -3.00 9.85 -6.52
CA LEU A 127 -2.02 10.95 -6.43
C LEU A 127 -0.64 10.63 -7.00
N PHE A 128 -0.42 9.39 -7.40
CA PHE A 128 0.85 8.95 -7.98
C PHE A 128 0.59 7.81 -8.96
N PHE A 129 1.53 7.65 -9.88
CA PHE A 129 1.68 6.45 -10.69
C PHE A 129 2.54 5.43 -9.93
N HIS A 130 2.47 4.15 -10.31
CA HIS A 130 3.13 3.08 -9.58
C HIS A 130 4.66 3.26 -9.50
N ASP A 131 5.28 3.84 -10.53
CA ASP A 131 6.70 4.21 -10.59
C ASP A 131 7.11 5.27 -9.56
N HIS A 132 6.15 6.01 -9.01
CA HIS A 132 6.34 7.04 -7.98
C HIS A 132 5.87 6.61 -6.57
N SER A 133 5.38 5.37 -6.39
CA SER A 133 4.91 4.92 -5.08
C SER A 133 6.05 4.59 -4.09
N ALA A 134 7.28 4.45 -4.59
CA ALA A 134 8.43 3.98 -3.83
C ALA A 134 8.65 4.74 -2.51
N PRO A 135 8.62 6.09 -2.45
CA PRO A 135 8.85 6.80 -1.19
C PRO A 135 7.84 6.46 -0.08
N VAL A 136 6.57 6.24 -0.43
CA VAL A 136 5.53 5.82 0.51
C VAL A 136 5.79 4.39 0.98
N THR A 137 6.13 3.50 0.06
CA THR A 137 6.50 2.11 0.36
C THR A 137 7.73 2.03 1.28
N GLU A 138 8.78 2.80 1.00
CA GLU A 138 10.00 2.85 1.82
C GLU A 138 9.71 3.27 3.25
N ARG A 139 8.85 4.28 3.43
CA ARG A 139 8.41 4.74 4.76
C ARG A 139 7.59 3.69 5.49
N ALA A 140 6.64 3.06 4.82
CA ALA A 140 5.84 1.98 5.39
C ALA A 140 6.73 0.80 5.85
N LEU A 141 7.72 0.41 5.03
CA LEU A 141 8.69 -0.63 5.38
C LEU A 141 9.59 -0.22 6.56
N ALA A 142 10.09 1.01 6.57
CA ALA A 142 10.90 1.52 7.68
C ALA A 142 10.11 1.52 9.00
N ALA A 143 8.85 1.98 8.97
CA ALA A 143 7.94 1.98 10.11
C ALA A 143 7.65 0.56 10.62
N LEU A 144 7.38 -0.37 9.71
CA LEU A 144 7.16 -1.77 10.04
C LEU A 144 8.39 -2.39 10.71
N ARG A 145 9.57 -2.22 10.11
CA ARG A 145 10.83 -2.75 10.64
C ARG A 145 11.15 -2.18 12.02
N ALA A 146 10.91 -0.87 12.22
CA ALA A 146 11.09 -0.23 13.52
C ALA A 146 10.09 -0.74 14.58
N ALA A 147 8.85 -1.07 14.19
CA ALA A 147 7.85 -1.62 15.10
C ALA A 147 8.10 -3.08 15.52
N ASN A 148 8.98 -3.78 14.80
CA ASN A 148 9.32 -5.19 15.00
C ASN A 148 10.74 -5.40 15.58
N ALA A 149 11.50 -4.33 15.79
CA ALA A 149 12.83 -4.34 16.42
C ALA A 149 12.72 -4.31 17.95
#